data_AF-A0A1W6Z7M1-F1
#
_entry.id   AF-A0A1W6Z7M1-F1
#
_cell.length_a   1.000
_cell.length_b   1.000
_cell.length_c   1.000
_cell.angle_alpha   90.00
_cell.angle_beta   90.00
_cell.angle_gamma   90.00
#
_symmetry.space_group_name_H-M   'P 1'
#
loop_
_entity.id
_entity.type
_entity.pdbx_description
1 polymer ?
#
loop_
_entity_poly.entity_id
_entity_poly.type
_entity_poly.pdbx_seq_one_letter_code
_entity_poly.pdbx_strand_id
1 'polypeptide(L)'
;MTMIVALFGVAGLAANSGQVQQWWAERTGRGAEPAPITVHPYNFTGQGVQYAIGAALLAYLPPGAADGRTVLKDGYTPPAPDAPLPVRWRYVNGDSAGSAGQTDYPYAATLELPRRPSDDAVLTLRFYPDGQVAARYTTEPEVVQSGSVAQSLTGSGWKTNR
;
A
#
# COMPACT_ATOMS: atom_id res chain seq x y z
N MET A 1 -38.35 48.42 14.81
CA MET A 1 -37.81 47.06 15.01
C MET A 1 -37.61 46.47 13.62
N THR A 2 -36.40 46.62 13.09
CA THR A 2 -36.08 46.32 11.69
C THR A 2 -35.04 45.21 11.69
N MET A 3 -35.42 44.05 11.19
CA MET A 3 -34.59 42.85 11.15
C MET A 3 -33.71 42.89 9.90
N ILE A 4 -32.39 43.03 10.08
CA ILE A 4 -31.42 42.93 8.99
C ILE A 4 -31.08 41.45 8.80
N VAL A 5 -31.54 40.87 7.70
CA VAL A 5 -31.11 39.55 7.24
C VAL A 5 -29.82 39.74 6.46
N ALA A 6 -28.69 39.34 7.05
CA ALA A 6 -27.41 39.27 6.35
C ALA A 6 -27.35 37.97 5.54
N LEU A 7 -27.65 38.06 4.24
CA LEU A 7 -27.32 37.06 3.24
C LEU A 7 -25.80 37.09 3.00
N PHE A 8 -25.05 36.15 3.58
CA PHE A 8 -23.68 35.90 3.15
C PHE A 8 -23.71 35.00 1.91
N GLY A 9 -23.50 35.61 0.75
CA GLY A 9 -23.27 34.92 -0.50
C GLY A 9 -21.97 34.12 -0.43
N VAL A 10 -22.04 32.82 -0.68
CA VAL A 10 -20.85 32.00 -0.90
C VAL A 10 -20.54 32.07 -2.39
N ALA A 11 -19.72 33.05 -2.77
CA ALA A 11 -19.09 33.09 -4.08
C ALA A 11 -18.01 31.99 -4.13
N GLY A 12 -18.06 31.19 -5.19
CA GLY A 12 -17.26 29.99 -5.34
C GLY A 12 -15.76 30.24 -5.38
N LEU A 13 -15.02 29.40 -4.68
CA LEU A 13 -13.67 29.03 -5.03
C LEU A 13 -13.73 27.58 -5.46
N ALA A 14 -13.45 27.32 -6.74
CA ALA A 14 -13.00 26.01 -7.17
C ALA A 14 -11.61 25.78 -6.56
N ALA A 15 -11.58 25.52 -5.26
CA ALA A 15 -10.39 25.13 -4.56
C ALA A 15 -10.12 23.68 -4.95
N ASN A 16 -8.97 23.44 -5.57
CA ASN A 16 -8.47 22.08 -5.79
C ASN A 16 -8.57 21.32 -4.47
N SER A 17 -9.08 20.09 -4.50
CA SER A 17 -9.39 19.28 -3.32
C SER A 17 -8.25 19.25 -2.27
N GLY A 18 -6.99 19.35 -2.71
CA GLY A 18 -5.83 19.48 -1.85
C GLY A 18 -5.81 20.73 -0.95
N GLN A 19 -6.17 21.92 -1.46
CA GLN A 19 -6.22 23.15 -0.65
C GLN A 19 -7.35 23.13 0.38
N VAL A 20 -8.49 22.53 0.02
CA VAL A 20 -9.62 22.35 0.94
C VAL A 20 -9.23 21.39 2.07
N GLN A 21 -8.57 20.27 1.75
CA GLN A 21 -8.10 19.31 2.74
C GLN A 21 -7.05 19.91 3.68
N GLN A 22 -6.11 20.70 3.16
CA GLN A 22 -5.08 21.38 3.98
C GLN A 22 -5.71 22.37 4.97
N TRP A 23 -6.67 23.19 4.49
CA TRP A 23 -7.38 24.15 5.33
C TRP A 23 -8.25 23.49 6.42
N TRP A 24 -8.84 22.33 6.13
CA TRP A 24 -9.60 21.56 7.13
C TRP A 24 -8.69 20.84 8.15
N ALA A 25 -7.54 20.34 7.72
CA ALA A 25 -6.54 19.70 8.58
C ALA A 25 -5.97 20.70 9.62
N GLU A 26 -5.65 21.91 9.18
CA GLU A 26 -5.16 23.00 10.04
C GLU A 26 -6.20 23.44 11.09
N ARG A 27 -7.49 23.43 10.75
CA ARG A 27 -8.57 23.87 11.65
C ARG A 27 -9.03 22.84 12.67
N THR A 28 -8.89 21.55 12.35
CA THR A 28 -9.46 20.48 13.20
C THR A 28 -8.40 19.75 14.03
N GLY A 29 -7.11 20.09 13.86
CA GLY A 29 -6.01 19.36 14.49
C GLY A 29 -5.91 17.90 14.02
N ARG A 30 -6.73 17.50 13.04
CA ARG A 30 -6.60 16.23 12.34
C ARG A 30 -5.48 16.45 11.32
N GLY A 31 -4.32 15.84 11.55
CA GLY A 31 -3.28 15.78 10.54
C GLY A 31 -3.88 15.30 9.20
N ALA A 32 -3.31 15.76 8.08
CA ALA A 32 -3.76 15.37 6.75
C ALA A 32 -3.97 13.84 6.70
N GLU A 33 -5.13 13.43 6.22
CA GLU A 33 -5.45 12.01 6.05
C GLU A 33 -4.35 11.37 5.20
N PRO A 34 -3.77 10.22 5.60
CA PRO A 34 -2.65 9.66 4.86
C PRO A 34 -3.04 9.36 3.41
N ALA A 35 -2.22 9.83 2.47
CA ALA A 35 -2.44 9.58 1.06
C ALA A 35 -2.27 8.09 0.73
N PRO A 36 -3.04 7.55 -0.24
CA PRO A 36 -2.82 6.20 -0.74
C PRO A 36 -1.43 6.06 -1.35
N ILE A 37 -0.90 4.84 -1.30
CA ILE A 37 0.46 4.48 -1.71
C ILE A 37 0.36 3.44 -2.83
N THR A 38 1.14 3.66 -3.89
CA THR A 38 1.31 2.64 -4.96
C THR A 38 2.13 1.48 -4.43
N VAL A 39 1.67 0.25 -4.67
CA VAL A 39 2.32 -0.97 -4.20
C VAL A 39 2.91 -1.74 -5.38
N HIS A 40 4.20 -2.10 -5.27
CA HIS A 40 4.91 -3.00 -6.16
C HIS A 40 5.14 -4.33 -5.43
N PRO A 41 4.25 -5.31 -5.60
CA PRO A 41 4.43 -6.65 -5.08
C PRO A 41 5.37 -7.49 -5.96
N TYR A 42 6.13 -8.39 -5.33
CA TYR A 42 7.01 -9.37 -5.97
C TYR A 42 6.80 -10.75 -5.35
N ASN A 43 6.71 -11.76 -6.18
CA ASN A 43 6.56 -13.15 -5.78
C ASN A 43 7.76 -13.96 -6.25
N PHE A 44 8.64 -14.29 -5.32
CA PHE A 44 9.82 -15.13 -5.57
C PHE A 44 9.52 -16.62 -5.39
N THR A 45 8.25 -16.99 -5.27
CA THR A 45 7.84 -18.38 -5.07
C THR A 45 7.43 -19.04 -6.37
N GLY A 46 7.53 -20.37 -6.41
CA GLY A 46 7.00 -21.19 -7.51
C GLY A 46 5.47 -21.36 -7.47
N GLN A 47 4.79 -20.73 -6.51
CA GLN A 47 3.34 -20.80 -6.30
C GLN A 47 2.73 -19.41 -6.48
N GLY A 48 1.42 -19.32 -6.70
CA GLY A 48 0.73 -18.04 -6.65
C GLY A 48 0.64 -17.55 -5.20
N VAL A 49 0.56 -16.24 -5.00
CA VAL A 49 0.38 -15.63 -3.68
C VAL A 49 -0.94 -14.88 -3.66
N GLN A 50 -1.89 -15.32 -2.84
CA GLN A 50 -3.02 -14.48 -2.47
C GLN A 50 -2.67 -13.77 -1.17
N TYR A 51 -2.81 -12.46 -1.15
CA TYR A 51 -2.42 -11.66 -0.01
C TYR A 51 -3.39 -10.51 0.21
N ALA A 52 -3.42 -10.04 1.45
CA ALA A 52 -4.06 -8.80 1.80
C ALA A 52 -3.15 -7.92 2.65
N ILE A 53 -3.25 -6.62 2.38
CA ILE A 53 -2.56 -5.56 3.12
C ILE A 53 -3.58 -4.61 3.72
N GLY A 54 -3.45 -4.34 5.03
CA GLY A 54 -4.48 -3.61 5.75
C GLY A 54 -5.81 -4.38 5.85
N ALA A 55 -6.89 -3.62 6.03
CA ALA A 55 -8.21 -4.18 6.31
C ALA A 55 -8.92 -4.77 5.07
N ALA A 56 -8.60 -4.29 3.85
CA ALA A 56 -9.51 -4.48 2.71
C ALA A 56 -8.85 -4.91 1.40
N LEU A 57 -7.59 -4.57 1.11
CA LEU A 57 -7.06 -4.89 -0.20
C LEU A 57 -6.65 -6.36 -0.26
N LEU A 58 -7.34 -7.12 -1.09
CA LEU A 58 -6.99 -8.49 -1.49
C LEU A 58 -6.46 -8.49 -2.92
N ALA A 59 -5.31 -9.10 -3.14
CA ALA A 59 -4.70 -9.23 -4.45
C ALA A 59 -4.11 -10.63 -4.65
N TYR A 60 -3.92 -10.98 -5.93
CA TYR A 60 -3.27 -12.22 -6.35
C TYR A 60 -2.00 -11.88 -7.14
N LEU A 61 -0.90 -12.54 -6.80
CA LEU A 61 0.35 -12.51 -7.54
C LEU A 61 0.62 -13.87 -8.19
N PRO A 62 0.78 -13.95 -9.52
CA PRO A 62 1.14 -15.19 -10.20
C PRO A 62 2.47 -15.78 -9.70
N PRO A 63 2.68 -17.10 -9.84
CA PRO A 63 3.98 -17.72 -9.60
C PRO A 63 5.12 -16.98 -10.30
N GLY A 64 6.21 -16.72 -9.59
CA GLY A 64 7.40 -16.09 -10.15
C GLY A 64 7.23 -14.64 -10.63
N ALA A 65 6.13 -13.96 -10.28
CA ALA A 65 5.89 -12.55 -10.62
C ALA A 65 6.86 -11.63 -9.86
N ALA A 66 8.13 -11.63 -10.27
CA ALA A 66 9.24 -10.93 -9.64
C ALA A 66 9.95 -9.96 -10.61
N ASP A 67 9.31 -9.55 -11.69
CA ASP A 67 9.83 -8.61 -12.68
C ASP A 67 9.57 -7.12 -12.35
N GLY A 68 8.76 -6.86 -11.32
CA GLY A 68 8.36 -5.53 -10.87
C GLY A 68 7.24 -4.87 -11.68
N ARG A 69 6.64 -5.60 -12.63
CA ARG A 69 5.61 -5.06 -13.54
C ARG A 69 4.20 -5.10 -12.96
N THR A 70 3.96 -5.94 -11.94
CA THR A 70 2.69 -5.89 -11.23
C THR A 70 2.67 -4.64 -10.35
N VAL A 71 1.67 -3.79 -10.56
CA VAL A 71 1.52 -2.51 -9.87
C VAL A 71 0.08 -2.36 -9.40
N LEU A 72 -0.09 -2.04 -8.13
CA LEU A 72 -1.37 -1.67 -7.54
C LEU A 72 -1.34 -0.18 -7.24
N LYS A 73 -1.86 0.62 -8.17
CA LYS A 73 -2.06 2.06 -7.96
C LYS A 73 -3.04 2.24 -6.80
N ASP A 74 -2.69 3.12 -5.88
CA ASP A 74 -3.45 3.33 -4.64
C ASP A 74 -3.72 2.03 -3.85
N GLY A 75 -2.75 1.09 -3.91
CA GLY A 75 -2.87 -0.23 -3.31
C GLY A 75 -2.81 -0.24 -1.79
N TYR A 76 -2.44 0.85 -1.12
CA TYR A 76 -2.47 0.86 0.34
C TYR A 76 -2.62 2.26 0.89
N THR A 77 -3.64 2.46 1.72
CA THR A 77 -3.79 3.67 2.53
C THR A 77 -3.43 3.32 3.97
N PRO A 78 -2.29 3.79 4.50
CA PRO A 78 -1.96 3.55 5.88
C PRO A 78 -2.92 4.32 6.80
N PRO A 79 -3.30 3.76 7.97
CA PRO A 79 -4.19 4.45 8.90
C PRO A 79 -3.51 5.64 9.60
N ALA A 80 -2.18 5.67 9.65
CA ALA A 80 -1.35 6.80 10.10
C ALA A 80 0.00 6.79 9.37
N PRO A 81 0.73 7.93 9.28
CA PRO A 81 1.99 8.01 8.52
C PRO A 81 3.11 7.05 8.95
N ASP A 82 3.06 6.59 10.19
CA ASP A 82 3.99 5.68 10.86
C ASP A 82 3.33 4.37 11.30
N ALA A 83 2.10 4.11 10.83
CA ALA A 83 1.40 2.87 11.16
C ALA A 83 2.17 1.66 10.59
N PRO A 84 2.23 0.56 11.35
CA PRO A 84 2.84 -0.67 10.84
C PRO A 84 1.99 -1.25 9.70
N LEU A 85 2.64 -2.03 8.84
CA LEU A 85 2.01 -2.68 7.70
C LEU A 85 1.57 -4.11 8.07
N PRO A 86 0.28 -4.37 8.31
CA PRO A 86 -0.23 -5.72 8.43
C PRO A 86 -0.32 -6.37 7.06
N VAL A 87 0.27 -7.56 6.93
CA VAL A 87 0.24 -8.40 5.73
C VAL A 87 -0.23 -9.79 6.12
N ARG A 88 -1.19 -10.32 5.38
CA ARG A 88 -1.65 -11.72 5.51
C ARG A 88 -1.63 -12.37 4.14
N TRP A 89 -1.15 -13.60 4.04
CA TRP A 89 -1.01 -14.27 2.74
C TRP A 89 -1.09 -15.79 2.82
N ARG A 90 -1.30 -16.40 1.66
CA ARG A 90 -1.28 -17.83 1.45
C ARG A 90 -0.70 -18.15 0.08
N TYR A 91 -0.02 -19.28 -0.01
CA TYR A 91 0.43 -19.83 -1.29
C TYR A 91 -0.69 -20.65 -1.92
N VAL A 92 -0.90 -20.46 -3.22
CA VAL A 92 -1.93 -21.16 -3.99
C VAL A 92 -1.31 -21.86 -5.19
N ASN A 93 -1.80 -23.07 -5.47
CA ASN A 93 -1.43 -23.82 -6.67
C ASN A 93 -2.51 -23.61 -7.75
N GLY A 94 -2.11 -23.13 -8.94
CA GLY A 94 -2.98 -23.02 -10.12
C GLY A 94 -4.26 -22.18 -9.92
N ASP A 95 -5.30 -22.50 -10.70
CA ASP A 95 -6.60 -21.78 -10.86
C ASP A 95 -7.44 -21.59 -9.58
N SER A 96 -6.91 -21.99 -8.43
CA SER A 96 -7.48 -21.73 -7.09
C SER A 96 -7.57 -20.24 -6.73
N ALA A 97 -7.05 -19.35 -7.57
CA ALA A 97 -7.14 -17.90 -7.43
C ALA A 97 -8.60 -17.38 -7.40
N GLY A 98 -9.56 -18.16 -7.91
CA GLY A 98 -10.98 -17.79 -8.02
C GLY A 98 -11.87 -18.12 -6.81
N SER A 99 -11.38 -18.88 -5.82
CA SER A 99 -12.20 -19.25 -4.65
C SER A 99 -12.22 -18.12 -3.60
N ALA A 100 -12.96 -17.06 -3.90
CA ALA A 100 -13.23 -15.89 -3.05
C ALA A 100 -13.93 -16.21 -1.71
N GLY A 101 -14.10 -17.49 -1.35
CA GLY A 101 -14.79 -17.94 -0.14
C GLY A 101 -13.89 -18.52 0.96
N GLN A 102 -12.59 -18.68 0.71
CA GLN A 102 -11.67 -19.25 1.71
C GLN A 102 -10.67 -18.17 2.14
N THR A 103 -11.02 -17.51 3.25
CA THR A 103 -10.35 -16.33 3.83
C THR A 103 -9.26 -16.69 4.84
N ASP A 104 -8.87 -17.96 4.92
CA ASP A 104 -7.85 -18.40 5.86
C ASP A 104 -6.45 -18.09 5.31
N TYR A 105 -5.71 -17.29 6.06
CA TYR A 105 -4.34 -16.88 5.76
C TYR A 105 -3.43 -17.51 6.81
N PRO A 106 -2.77 -18.66 6.49
CA PRO A 106 -1.91 -19.34 7.46
C PRO A 106 -0.65 -18.53 7.79
N TYR A 107 -0.32 -17.52 6.98
CA TYR A 107 0.76 -16.59 7.25
C TYR A 107 0.24 -15.18 7.48
N ALA A 108 0.74 -14.54 8.53
CA ALA A 108 0.50 -13.15 8.84
C ALA A 108 1.75 -12.52 9.47
N ALA A 109 1.95 -11.24 9.21
CA ALA A 109 3.01 -10.45 9.79
C ALA A 109 2.57 -8.98 9.91
N THR A 110 3.12 -8.29 10.90
CA THR A 110 3.02 -6.84 11.05
C THR A 110 4.43 -6.28 10.90
N LEU A 111 4.67 -5.48 9.86
CA LEU A 111 5.99 -4.94 9.55
C LEU A 111 6.09 -3.49 10.02
N GLU A 112 7.01 -3.22 10.94
CA GLU A 112 7.31 -1.88 11.47
C GLU A 112 8.08 -1.06 10.44
N LEU A 113 7.37 -0.47 9.48
CA LEU A 113 7.93 0.42 8.47
C LEU A 113 8.27 1.79 9.08
N PRO A 114 9.39 2.42 8.67
CA PRO A 114 9.62 3.82 9.01
C PRO A 114 8.54 4.71 8.39
N ARG A 115 8.43 5.95 8.86
CA ARG A 115 7.57 6.95 8.21
C ARG A 115 7.89 7.05 6.71
N ARG A 116 6.85 7.13 5.87
CA ARG A 116 7.00 7.34 4.43
C ARG A 116 7.91 8.56 4.17
N PRO A 117 8.99 8.42 3.38
CA PRO A 117 9.99 9.48 3.23
C PRO A 117 9.53 10.63 2.32
N SER A 118 8.61 10.39 1.39
CA SER A 118 8.04 11.41 0.49
C SER A 118 6.70 10.95 -0.11
N ASP A 119 5.93 11.88 -0.66
CA ASP A 119 4.65 11.60 -1.33
C ASP A 119 4.81 10.82 -2.65
N ASP A 120 6.02 10.75 -3.20
CA ASP A 120 6.35 9.93 -4.37
C ASP A 120 6.81 8.51 -4.00
N ALA A 121 7.04 8.23 -2.72
CA ALA A 121 7.53 6.93 -2.29
C ALA A 121 6.48 5.84 -2.55
N VAL A 122 6.89 4.75 -3.18
CA VAL A 122 6.10 3.54 -3.39
C VAL A 122 6.41 2.49 -2.34
N LEU A 123 5.47 1.58 -2.11
CA LEU A 123 5.66 0.43 -1.23
C LEU A 123 6.13 -0.77 -2.05
N THR A 124 7.35 -1.23 -1.83
CA THR A 124 7.83 -2.51 -2.35
C THR A 124 7.47 -3.61 -1.36
N LEU A 125 6.80 -4.67 -1.82
CA LEU A 125 6.39 -5.82 -1.00
C LEU A 125 6.87 -7.13 -1.65
N ARG A 126 7.55 -8.00 -0.91
CA ARG A 126 8.16 -9.22 -1.44
C ARG A 126 7.72 -10.45 -0.65
N PHE A 127 7.36 -11.52 -1.35
CA PHE A 127 6.98 -12.81 -0.79
C PHE A 127 7.99 -13.90 -1.16
N TYR A 128 8.36 -14.72 -0.18
CA TYR A 128 9.39 -15.74 -0.30
C TYR A 128 8.86 -17.16 -0.03
N PRO A 129 9.50 -18.22 -0.55
CA PRO A 129 9.00 -19.60 -0.41
C PRO A 129 8.94 -20.12 1.03
N ASP A 130 9.72 -19.55 1.94
CA ASP A 130 9.86 -20.00 3.32
C ASP A 130 8.86 -19.33 4.29
N GLY A 131 7.91 -18.54 3.78
CA GLY A 131 7.03 -17.74 4.63
C GLY A 131 7.67 -16.44 5.12
N GLN A 132 8.79 -16.02 4.54
CA GLN A 132 9.27 -14.66 4.73
C GLN A 132 8.45 -13.68 3.88
N VAL A 133 8.15 -12.52 4.47
CA VAL A 133 7.67 -11.34 3.75
C VAL A 133 8.61 -10.17 4.06
N ALA A 134 8.89 -9.35 3.06
CA ALA A 134 9.71 -8.16 3.22
C ALA A 134 9.03 -6.94 2.61
N ALA A 135 9.15 -5.79 3.25
CA ALA A 135 8.64 -4.55 2.71
C ALA A 135 9.63 -3.39 2.93
N ARG A 136 9.57 -2.40 2.04
CA ARG A 136 10.24 -1.11 2.21
C ARG A 136 9.55 -0.02 1.38
N TYR A 137 9.79 1.23 1.76
CA TYR A 137 9.53 2.36 0.89
C TYR A 137 10.70 2.57 -0.08
N THR A 138 10.41 2.80 -1.35
CA THR A 138 11.36 3.22 -2.38
C THR A 138 10.80 4.38 -3.18
N THR A 139 11.64 5.22 -3.78
CA THR A 139 11.20 6.22 -4.77
C THR A 139 11.23 5.67 -6.19
N GLU A 140 12.06 4.65 -6.42
CA GLU A 140 12.21 3.96 -7.70
C GLU A 140 11.89 2.47 -7.48
N PRO A 141 10.83 1.93 -8.08
CA PRO A 141 10.55 0.50 -8.02
C PRO A 141 11.59 -0.29 -8.81
N GLU A 142 11.91 -1.49 -8.34
CA GLU A 142 12.85 -2.39 -9.00
C GLU A 142 12.17 -3.09 -10.18
N VAL A 143 12.33 -2.55 -11.39
CA VAL A 143 11.73 -3.14 -12.60
C VAL A 143 12.83 -3.61 -13.55
N VAL A 144 12.71 -4.84 -14.04
CA VAL A 144 13.64 -5.41 -15.02
C VAL A 144 12.96 -5.67 -16.37
N GLN A 145 13.69 -5.48 -17.48
CA GLN A 145 13.14 -5.68 -18.82
C GLN A 145 12.94 -7.17 -19.17
N SER A 146 13.79 -8.05 -18.65
CA SER A 146 13.70 -9.50 -18.84
C SER A 146 14.20 -10.22 -17.60
N GLY A 147 13.51 -11.28 -17.20
CA GLY A 147 13.85 -12.09 -16.04
C GLY A 147 13.21 -11.60 -14.75
N SER A 148 13.91 -11.76 -13.63
CA SER A 148 13.43 -11.40 -12.30
C SER A 148 14.43 -10.49 -11.60
N VAL A 149 13.92 -9.61 -10.75
CA VAL A 149 14.73 -8.90 -9.76
C VAL A 149 15.47 -9.92 -8.89
N ALA A 150 16.62 -9.53 -8.33
CA ALA A 150 17.35 -10.39 -7.42
C ALA A 150 16.50 -10.70 -6.16
N GLN A 151 16.43 -11.97 -5.80
CA GLN A 151 15.69 -12.42 -4.61
C GLN A 151 16.30 -11.87 -3.31
N SER A 152 17.62 -11.69 -3.28
CA SER A 152 18.34 -11.08 -2.15
C SER A 152 17.84 -9.66 -1.86
N LEU A 153 17.63 -9.37 -0.58
CA LEU A 153 17.26 -8.03 -0.11
C LEU A 153 18.47 -7.10 -0.16
N THR A 154 18.67 -6.43 -1.29
CA THR A 154 19.76 -5.45 -1.48
C THR A 154 19.32 -4.06 -1.06
N GLY A 155 20.26 -3.27 -0.51
CA GLY A 155 20.02 -1.92 -0.01
C GLY A 155 19.42 -1.88 1.40
N SER A 156 19.24 -0.67 1.92
CA SER A 156 18.73 -0.43 3.27
C SER A 156 17.20 -0.34 3.33
N GLY A 157 16.65 -0.29 4.56
CA GLY A 157 15.24 0.03 4.80
C GLY A 157 14.27 -1.16 4.71
N TRP A 158 14.76 -2.36 4.44
CA TRP A 158 13.96 -3.57 4.48
C TRP A 158 13.46 -3.87 5.90
N LYS A 159 12.18 -4.20 5.98
CA LYS A 159 11.54 -4.75 7.16
C LYS A 159 11.00 -6.12 6.82
N THR A 160 11.32 -7.09 7.67
CA THR A 160 11.02 -8.50 7.50
C THR A 160 10.28 -9.03 8.71
N ASN A 161 9.53 -10.12 8.54
CA ASN A 161 8.91 -10.85 9.66
C ASN A 161 9.87 -11.85 10.34
N ARG A 162 11.16 -11.76 10.03
CA ARG A 162 12.25 -12.59 10.54
C ARG A 162 13.45 -11.72 10.84
#